data_AF-A0A453FAX6-F1
#
_entry.id   AF-A0A453FAX6-F1
#
_cell.length_a   1.000
_cell.length_b   1.000
_cell.length_c   1.000
_cell.angle_alpha   90.00
_cell.angle_beta   90.00
_cell.angle_gamma   90.00
#
_symmetry.space_group_name_H-M   'P 1'
#
loop_
_entity.id
_entity.type
_entity.pdbx_description
1 polymer ?
#
loop_
_entity_poly.entity_id
_entity_poly.type
_entity_poly.pdbx_seq_one_letter_code
_entity_poly.pdbx_strand_id
1 'polypeptide(L)'
;QSTADDNIMDLIQTHIILHNHDQKGHELAMHVLYQLQCVNVADAPESSISTSEHYEKFFISLAKLLIDVLPASDKSFSKLLCDAPCLPESLFRFLEGLCMSQGNNQQTKDSEGDRVTQGLGTVWSLILGRPPLRQACLDIVLKCAIHSQDEVRGKAVRLVAKKLYDLTYASEKVEQFATDSLLAIANKHGVSTDVNFTTSKESTSEVEVSNQEASVSGSQISDAGPSASGSTKTSLISPKQSAISVSEAKRHTSLFFALCTKRPTLLRQLFNVYGGSPKVVKQVLLLLVL
;
A
#
# COMPACT_ATOMS: atom_id res chain seq x y z
N GLN A 1 -26.31 -30.67 9.09
CA GLN A 1 -25.86 -30.82 7.69
C GLN A 1 -24.62 -29.98 7.41
N SER A 2 -24.57 -28.71 7.87
CA SER A 2 -23.43 -27.77 7.72
C SER A 2 -22.01 -28.31 8.01
N THR A 3 -21.81 -29.18 9.00
CA THR A 3 -20.45 -29.64 9.37
C THR A 3 -19.86 -30.67 8.41
N ALA A 4 -20.71 -31.44 7.73
CA ALA A 4 -20.25 -32.41 6.74
C ALA A 4 -19.88 -31.71 5.42
N ASP A 5 -20.65 -30.70 5.03
CA ASP A 5 -20.41 -29.92 3.81
C ASP A 5 -19.11 -29.10 3.91
N ASP A 6 -18.83 -28.52 5.10
CA ASP A 6 -17.57 -27.81 5.35
C ASP A 6 -16.35 -28.75 5.26
N ASN A 7 -16.44 -29.97 5.80
CA ASN A 7 -15.38 -30.98 5.69
C ASN A 7 -15.12 -31.41 4.23
N ILE A 8 -16.16 -31.48 3.39
CA ILE A 8 -16.02 -31.81 1.97
C ILE A 8 -15.34 -30.67 1.21
N MET A 9 -15.70 -29.41 1.51
CA MET A 9 -15.08 -28.23 0.90
C MET A 9 -13.58 -28.16 1.22
N ASP A 10 -13.20 -28.42 2.46
CA ASP A 10 -11.79 -28.44 2.89
C ASP A 10 -10.99 -29.55 2.19
N LEU A 11 -11.59 -30.73 2.04
CA LEU A 11 -10.98 -31.85 1.31
C LEU A 11 -10.74 -31.49 -0.16
N ILE A 12 -11.72 -30.86 -0.82
CA ILE A 12 -11.60 -30.41 -2.22
C ILE A 12 -10.48 -29.36 -2.35
N GLN A 13 -10.43 -28.37 -1.47
CA GLN A 13 -9.40 -27.32 -1.50
C GLN A 13 -8.00 -27.90 -1.29
N THR A 14 -7.86 -28.84 -0.36
CA THR A 14 -6.60 -29.56 -0.12
C THR A 14 -6.16 -30.31 -1.37
N HIS A 15 -7.09 -31.02 -2.03
CA HIS A 15 -6.81 -31.75 -3.26
C HIS A 15 -6.40 -30.82 -4.42
N ILE A 16 -7.07 -29.67 -4.57
CA ILE A 16 -6.72 -28.65 -5.57
C ILE A 16 -5.27 -28.20 -5.41
N ILE A 17 -4.83 -27.96 -4.17
CA ILE A 17 -3.48 -27.49 -3.89
C ILE A 17 -2.44 -28.58 -4.12
N LEU A 18 -2.70 -29.81 -3.67
CA LEU A 18 -1.80 -30.94 -3.88
C LEU A 18 -1.55 -31.19 -5.38
N HIS A 19 -2.55 -30.97 -6.22
CA HIS A 19 -2.46 -31.15 -7.67
C HIS A 19 -2.34 -29.83 -8.45
N ASN A 20 -1.88 -28.75 -7.81
CA ASN A 20 -1.73 -27.45 -8.46
C ASN A 20 -0.66 -27.46 -9.56
N HIS A 21 0.45 -28.18 -9.34
CA HIS A 21 1.54 -28.29 -10.33
C HIS A 21 1.13 -29.03 -11.61
N ASP A 22 0.13 -29.91 -11.53
CA ASP A 22 -0.29 -30.78 -12.63
C ASP A 22 -1.45 -30.19 -13.46
N GLN A 23 -1.81 -28.91 -13.27
CA GLN A 23 -2.99 -28.23 -13.82
C GLN A 23 -4.36 -28.81 -13.42
N LYS A 24 -4.42 -30.10 -13.05
CA LYS A 24 -5.64 -30.80 -12.59
C LYS A 24 -6.30 -30.10 -11.42
N GLY A 25 -5.51 -29.54 -10.49
CA GLY A 25 -6.04 -28.75 -9.38
C GLY A 25 -6.81 -27.52 -9.86
N HIS A 26 -6.24 -26.77 -10.81
CA HIS A 26 -6.89 -25.59 -11.40
C HIS A 26 -8.16 -25.97 -12.17
N GLU A 27 -8.13 -27.04 -12.95
CA GLU A 27 -9.30 -27.54 -13.68
C GLU A 27 -10.45 -27.91 -12.74
N LEU A 28 -10.14 -28.59 -11.63
CA LEU A 28 -11.13 -28.92 -10.60
C LEU A 28 -11.68 -27.65 -9.93
N ALA A 29 -10.82 -26.69 -9.59
CA ALA A 29 -11.24 -25.42 -9.04
C ALA A 29 -12.22 -24.69 -9.97
N MET A 30 -11.92 -24.65 -11.28
CA MET A 30 -12.82 -24.08 -12.26
C MET A 30 -14.15 -24.84 -12.31
N HIS A 31 -14.13 -26.17 -12.40
CA HIS A 31 -15.37 -26.96 -12.43
C HIS A 31 -16.29 -26.66 -11.24
N VAL A 32 -15.73 -26.64 -10.02
CA VAL A 32 -16.51 -26.34 -8.80
C VAL A 32 -17.07 -24.91 -8.84
N LEU A 33 -16.26 -23.92 -9.21
CA LEU A 33 -16.70 -22.52 -9.30
C LEU A 33 -17.81 -22.31 -10.34
N TYR A 34 -17.67 -22.90 -11.52
CA TYR A 34 -18.70 -22.81 -12.55
C TYR A 34 -19.99 -23.54 -12.13
N GLN A 35 -19.89 -24.69 -11.48
CA GLN A 35 -21.07 -25.38 -10.96
C GLN A 35 -21.81 -24.57 -9.89
N LEU A 36 -21.08 -24.04 -8.90
CA LEU A 36 -21.66 -23.20 -7.85
C LEU A 36 -22.32 -21.94 -8.42
N GLN A 37 -21.74 -21.36 -9.48
CA GLN A 37 -22.35 -20.23 -10.18
C GLN A 37 -23.61 -20.64 -10.96
N CYS A 38 -23.61 -21.77 -11.65
CA CYS A 38 -24.77 -22.26 -12.39
C CYS A 38 -25.98 -22.52 -11.48
N VAL A 39 -25.76 -23.15 -10.33
CA VAL A 39 -26.83 -23.38 -9.33
C VAL A 39 -27.44 -22.03 -8.89
N ASN A 40 -26.60 -21.02 -8.65
CA ASN A 40 -27.07 -19.69 -8.26
C ASN A 40 -27.91 -18.98 -9.35
N VAL A 41 -27.56 -19.14 -10.62
CA VAL A 41 -28.30 -18.52 -11.74
C VAL A 41 -29.66 -19.18 -11.96
N ALA A 42 -29.79 -20.48 -11.67
CA ALA A 42 -31.06 -21.19 -11.81
C ALA A 42 -32.11 -20.77 -10.75
N ASP A 43 -31.65 -20.29 -9.59
CA ASP A 43 -32.49 -19.97 -8.43
C ASP A 43 -32.82 -18.47 -8.27
N ALA A 44 -32.21 -17.57 -9.06
CA ALA A 44 -32.32 -16.12 -8.88
C ALA A 44 -33.23 -15.43 -9.91
N PRO A 45 -34.13 -14.49 -9.50
CA PRO A 45 -34.81 -13.59 -10.43
C PRO A 45 -33.80 -12.64 -11.10
N GLU A 46 -33.98 -12.36 -12.39
CA GLU A 46 -33.00 -11.79 -13.35
C GLU A 46 -32.33 -10.43 -13.02
N SER A 47 -32.51 -9.87 -11.81
CA SER A 47 -32.04 -8.52 -11.46
C SER A 47 -30.91 -8.43 -10.42
N SER A 48 -30.48 -9.53 -9.79
CA SER A 48 -29.40 -9.47 -8.78
C SER A 48 -28.15 -10.25 -9.20
N ILE A 49 -27.08 -9.52 -9.50
CA ILE A 49 -25.71 -10.05 -9.72
C ILE A 49 -25.05 -10.35 -8.35
N SER A 50 -25.76 -11.02 -7.45
CA SER A 50 -25.19 -11.47 -6.17
C SER A 50 -24.66 -12.88 -6.34
N THR A 51 -23.41 -13.11 -5.96
CA THR A 51 -22.84 -14.46 -5.87
C THR A 51 -23.50 -15.24 -4.74
N SER A 52 -23.76 -16.53 -4.94
CA SER A 52 -24.20 -17.42 -3.86
C SER A 52 -23.20 -17.37 -2.70
N GLU A 53 -23.69 -17.43 -1.47
CA GLU A 53 -22.86 -17.49 -0.27
C GLU A 53 -21.85 -18.64 -0.33
N HIS A 54 -22.26 -19.78 -0.90
CA HIS A 54 -21.39 -20.95 -1.08
C HIS A 54 -20.27 -20.71 -2.09
N TYR A 55 -20.60 -20.02 -3.20
CA TYR A 55 -19.60 -19.60 -4.19
C TYR A 55 -18.57 -18.67 -3.56
N GLU A 56 -19.04 -17.64 -2.85
CA GLU A 56 -18.16 -16.65 -2.22
C GLU A 56 -17.28 -17.28 -1.13
N LYS A 57 -17.87 -18.10 -0.25
CA LYS A 57 -17.12 -18.81 0.81
C LYS A 57 -16.04 -19.72 0.22
N PHE A 58 -16.40 -20.55 -0.78
CA PHE A 58 -15.44 -21.44 -1.44
C PHE A 58 -14.34 -20.65 -2.13
N PHE A 59 -14.69 -19.63 -2.93
CA PHE A 59 -13.74 -18.82 -3.69
C PHE A 59 -12.74 -18.14 -2.76
N ILE A 60 -13.22 -17.44 -1.73
CA ILE A 60 -12.36 -16.69 -0.82
C ILE A 60 -11.47 -17.62 0.01
N SER A 61 -12.00 -18.76 0.45
CA SER A 61 -11.21 -19.76 1.18
C SER A 61 -10.10 -20.34 0.32
N LEU A 62 -10.40 -20.77 -0.90
CA LEU A 62 -9.40 -21.28 -1.84
C LEU A 62 -8.36 -20.22 -2.20
N ALA A 63 -8.79 -18.98 -2.45
CA ALA A 63 -7.92 -17.85 -2.76
C ALA A 63 -6.92 -17.56 -1.64
N LYS A 64 -7.35 -17.59 -0.37
CA LYS A 64 -6.48 -17.47 0.81
C LYS A 64 -5.51 -18.64 0.90
N LEU A 65 -6.01 -19.86 0.77
CA LEU A 65 -5.21 -21.07 0.90
C LEU A 65 -4.09 -21.13 -0.16
N LEU A 66 -4.36 -20.68 -1.39
CA LEU A 66 -3.32 -20.55 -2.42
C LEU A 66 -2.24 -19.54 -2.04
N ILE A 67 -2.61 -18.41 -1.43
CA ILE A 67 -1.63 -17.42 -0.96
C ILE A 67 -0.81 -17.98 0.20
N ASP A 68 -1.45 -18.67 1.14
CA ASP A 68 -0.79 -19.19 2.35
C ASP A 68 0.17 -20.35 2.03
N VAL A 69 -0.16 -21.21 1.07
CA VAL A 69 0.63 -22.40 0.75
C VAL A 69 1.67 -22.16 -0.35
N LEU A 70 1.35 -21.34 -1.36
CA LEU A 70 2.21 -21.18 -2.53
C LEU A 70 3.16 -19.99 -2.39
N PRO A 71 4.38 -20.06 -2.96
CA PRO A 71 5.33 -18.95 -2.93
C PRO A 71 4.80 -17.75 -3.71
N ALA A 72 5.27 -16.54 -3.37
CA ALA A 72 4.81 -15.31 -4.00
C ALA A 72 5.08 -15.22 -5.52
N SER A 73 6.01 -16.02 -6.04
CA SER A 73 6.31 -16.13 -7.48
C SER A 73 5.28 -16.98 -8.25
N ASP A 74 4.45 -17.74 -7.54
CA ASP A 74 3.47 -18.62 -8.14
C ASP A 74 2.30 -17.83 -8.77
N LYS A 75 1.89 -18.25 -9.96
CA LYS A 75 0.89 -17.56 -10.78
C LYS A 75 -0.52 -18.12 -10.59
N SER A 76 -0.69 -19.20 -9.83
CA SER A 76 -1.96 -19.92 -9.69
C SER A 76 -3.04 -19.05 -9.07
N PHE A 77 -2.68 -18.23 -8.07
CA PHE A 77 -3.58 -17.22 -7.51
C PHE A 77 -4.06 -16.23 -8.60
N SER A 78 -3.14 -15.61 -9.33
CA SER A 78 -3.51 -14.67 -10.42
C SER A 78 -4.34 -15.36 -11.50
N LYS A 79 -4.03 -16.62 -11.83
CA LYS A 79 -4.73 -17.42 -12.84
C LYS A 79 -6.15 -17.76 -12.41
N LEU A 80 -6.34 -18.22 -11.16
CA LEU A 80 -7.66 -18.47 -10.56
C LEU A 80 -8.56 -17.24 -10.74
N LEU A 81 -8.05 -16.07 -10.35
CA LEU A 81 -8.79 -14.81 -10.43
C LEU A 81 -9.07 -14.36 -11.88
N CYS A 82 -8.17 -14.67 -12.81
CA CYS A 82 -8.36 -14.34 -14.23
C CYS A 82 -9.34 -15.29 -14.92
N ASP A 83 -9.50 -16.53 -14.47
CA ASP A 83 -10.29 -17.56 -15.16
C ASP A 83 -11.70 -17.76 -14.54
N ALA A 84 -11.91 -17.33 -13.29
CA ALA A 84 -13.15 -17.53 -12.54
C ALA A 84 -14.41 -16.92 -13.19
N PRO A 85 -15.60 -17.53 -13.07
CA PRO A 85 -16.80 -17.01 -13.73
C PRO A 85 -17.17 -15.59 -13.27
N CYS A 86 -17.07 -15.31 -11.97
CA CYS A 86 -17.26 -13.98 -11.40
C CYS A 86 -16.35 -13.76 -10.19
N LEU A 87 -16.10 -12.50 -9.82
CA LEU A 87 -15.27 -12.18 -8.66
C LEU A 87 -16.15 -11.58 -7.56
N PRO A 88 -16.22 -12.18 -6.35
CA PRO A 88 -16.99 -11.63 -5.23
C PRO A 88 -16.43 -10.29 -4.75
N GLU A 89 -17.27 -9.43 -4.18
CA GLU A 89 -16.83 -8.12 -3.70
C GLU A 89 -15.81 -8.23 -2.53
N SER A 90 -15.98 -9.24 -1.67
CA SER A 90 -15.04 -9.51 -0.58
C SER A 90 -13.61 -9.83 -1.07
N LEU A 91 -13.46 -10.29 -2.31
CA LEU A 91 -12.17 -10.54 -2.92
C LEU A 91 -11.37 -9.26 -3.11
N PHE A 92 -12.02 -8.15 -3.49
CA PHE A 92 -11.30 -6.89 -3.70
C PHE A 92 -10.73 -6.36 -2.39
N ARG A 93 -11.45 -6.52 -1.27
CA ARG A 93 -10.90 -6.20 0.07
C ARG A 93 -9.73 -7.10 0.43
N PHE A 94 -9.81 -8.39 0.11
CA PHE A 94 -8.70 -9.32 0.32
C PHE A 94 -7.48 -8.95 -0.55
N LEU A 95 -7.70 -8.65 -1.82
CA LEU A 95 -6.66 -8.27 -2.78
C LEU A 95 -6.01 -6.94 -2.42
N GLU A 96 -6.80 -5.98 -1.94
CA GLU A 96 -6.31 -4.72 -1.37
C GLU A 96 -5.41 -5.00 -0.16
N GLY A 97 -5.87 -5.84 0.77
CA GLY A 97 -5.07 -6.31 1.90
C GLY A 97 -3.75 -6.95 1.46
N LEU A 98 -3.76 -7.81 0.44
CA LEU A 98 -2.56 -8.43 -0.11
C LEU A 98 -1.58 -7.40 -0.71
N CYS A 99 -2.08 -6.39 -1.42
CA CYS A 99 -1.25 -5.32 -1.99
C CYS A 99 -0.65 -4.39 -0.93
N MET A 100 -1.26 -4.32 0.25
CA MET A 100 -0.82 -3.47 1.36
C MET A 100 -0.21 -4.27 2.51
N SER A 101 -0.16 -5.60 2.40
CA SER A 101 0.24 -6.48 3.49
C SER A 101 1.70 -6.24 3.85
N GLN A 102 1.90 -5.97 5.13
CA GLN A 102 3.22 -5.94 5.73
C GLN A 102 3.74 -7.38 5.82
N GLY A 103 4.95 -7.65 5.32
CA GLY A 103 5.65 -8.87 5.73
C GLY A 103 5.85 -8.77 7.23
N ASN A 104 5.18 -9.63 8.00
CA ASN A 104 5.39 -9.66 9.44
C ASN A 104 6.86 -9.99 9.69
N ASN A 105 7.57 -9.09 10.37
CA ASN A 105 9.01 -9.14 10.65
C ASN A 105 9.44 -10.31 11.57
N GLN A 106 8.67 -11.39 11.64
CA GLN A 106 8.98 -12.61 12.40
C GLN A 106 9.05 -13.88 11.55
N GLN A 107 8.78 -13.85 10.25
CA GLN A 107 9.04 -15.01 9.40
C GLN A 107 10.46 -14.96 8.83
N THR A 108 11.16 -16.05 9.07
CA THR A 108 12.53 -16.37 8.71
C THR A 108 12.93 -15.89 7.32
N LYS A 109 14.16 -15.38 7.27
CA LYS A 109 14.86 -14.65 6.20
C LYS A 109 14.89 -15.31 4.80
N ASP A 110 14.28 -16.48 4.61
CA ASP A 110 14.50 -17.34 3.45
C ASP A 110 13.23 -17.85 2.74
N SER A 111 11.99 -17.59 3.21
CA SER A 111 10.82 -18.36 2.70
C SER A 111 9.65 -17.61 2.06
N GLU A 112 9.59 -16.28 2.05
CA GLU A 112 8.33 -15.63 1.66
C GLU A 112 8.54 -14.43 0.76
N GLY A 113 8.39 -14.66 -0.55
CA GLY A 113 8.60 -13.65 -1.57
C GLY A 113 7.69 -12.43 -1.40
N ASP A 114 7.98 -11.41 -2.19
CA ASP A 114 7.31 -10.11 -2.16
C ASP A 114 5.81 -10.20 -2.49
N ARG A 115 4.99 -10.47 -1.46
CA ARG A 115 3.52 -10.58 -1.53
C ARG A 115 2.87 -9.32 -2.07
N VAL A 116 3.47 -8.15 -1.80
CA VAL A 116 3.03 -6.88 -2.39
C VAL A 116 3.19 -6.90 -3.91
N THR A 117 4.34 -7.35 -4.44
CA THR A 117 4.51 -7.55 -5.88
C THR A 117 3.58 -8.62 -6.44
N GLN A 118 3.31 -9.72 -5.71
CA GLN A 118 2.33 -10.73 -6.14
C GLN A 118 0.92 -10.13 -6.26
N GLY A 119 0.48 -9.38 -5.25
CA GLY A 119 -0.81 -8.68 -5.25
C GLY A 119 -0.91 -7.67 -6.39
N LEU A 120 0.06 -6.76 -6.50
CA LEU A 120 0.10 -5.75 -7.57
C LEU A 120 0.19 -6.39 -8.98
N GLY A 121 0.93 -7.48 -9.11
CA GLY A 121 1.01 -8.27 -10.34
C GLY A 121 -0.32 -8.90 -10.70
N THR A 122 -1.06 -9.40 -9.72
CA THR A 122 -2.40 -9.97 -9.91
C THR A 122 -3.42 -8.89 -10.31
N VAL A 123 -3.40 -7.74 -9.63
CA VAL A 123 -4.25 -6.58 -10.00
C VAL A 123 -3.95 -6.13 -11.43
N TRP A 124 -2.68 -6.09 -11.83
CA TRP A 124 -2.29 -5.80 -13.22
C TRP A 124 -2.88 -6.82 -14.21
N SER A 125 -2.77 -8.12 -13.92
CA SER A 125 -3.37 -9.17 -14.76
C SER A 125 -4.89 -8.99 -14.90
N LEU A 126 -5.59 -8.62 -13.83
CA LEU A 126 -7.02 -8.35 -13.87
C LEU A 126 -7.37 -7.12 -14.71
N ILE A 127 -6.57 -6.05 -14.64
CA ILE A 127 -6.76 -4.85 -15.48
C ILE A 127 -6.68 -5.23 -16.97
N LEU A 128 -5.75 -6.11 -17.33
CA LEU A 128 -5.61 -6.57 -18.72
C LEU A 128 -6.75 -7.53 -19.11
N GLY A 129 -7.03 -8.52 -18.28
CA GLY A 129 -7.91 -9.64 -18.60
C GLY A 129 -9.40 -9.39 -18.40
N ARG A 130 -9.80 -8.40 -17.60
CA ARG A 130 -11.22 -8.17 -17.22
C ARG A 130 -11.64 -6.71 -17.35
N PRO A 131 -12.12 -6.27 -18.53
CA PRO A 131 -12.58 -4.89 -18.74
C PRO A 131 -13.54 -4.34 -17.69
N PRO A 132 -14.56 -5.09 -17.20
CA PRO A 132 -15.50 -4.59 -16.19
C PRO A 132 -14.84 -4.23 -14.85
N LEU A 133 -13.72 -4.86 -14.52
CA LEU A 133 -13.06 -4.71 -13.21
C LEU A 133 -11.93 -3.67 -13.22
N ARG A 134 -11.60 -3.12 -14.39
CA ARG A 134 -10.46 -2.22 -14.57
C ARG A 134 -10.47 -1.04 -13.61
N GLN A 135 -11.64 -0.45 -13.35
CA GLN A 135 -11.73 0.70 -12.46
C GLN A 135 -11.41 0.32 -11.01
N ALA A 136 -12.10 -0.69 -10.46
CA ALA A 136 -11.86 -1.16 -9.10
C ALA A 136 -10.40 -1.59 -8.88
N CYS A 137 -9.83 -2.31 -9.86
CA CYS A 137 -8.43 -2.69 -9.83
C CYS A 137 -7.48 -1.48 -9.91
N LEU A 138 -7.78 -0.48 -10.76
CA LEU A 138 -6.98 0.74 -10.86
C LEU A 138 -6.98 1.50 -9.53
N ASP A 139 -8.14 1.61 -8.88
CA ASP A 139 -8.29 2.30 -7.59
C ASP A 139 -7.44 1.64 -6.50
N ILE A 140 -7.35 0.30 -6.46
CA ILE A 140 -6.46 -0.43 -5.54
C ILE A 140 -4.99 -0.02 -5.78
N VAL A 141 -4.52 -0.02 -7.03
CA VAL A 141 -3.12 0.36 -7.34
C VAL A 141 -2.84 1.81 -6.98
N LEU A 142 -3.76 2.73 -7.29
CA LEU A 142 -3.62 4.15 -6.99
C LEU A 142 -3.59 4.41 -5.48
N LYS A 143 -4.41 3.70 -4.70
CA LYS A 143 -4.36 3.74 -3.23
C LYS A 143 -3.03 3.23 -2.69
N CYS A 144 -2.46 2.18 -3.29
CA CYS A 144 -1.10 1.71 -2.96
C CYS A 144 -0.02 2.75 -3.31
N ALA A 145 -0.20 3.54 -4.38
CA ALA A 145 0.75 4.57 -4.81
C ALA A 145 0.81 5.80 -3.89
N ILE A 146 -0.11 5.92 -2.93
CA ILE A 146 -0.06 6.89 -1.83
C ILE A 146 -0.02 6.19 -0.45
N HIS A 147 0.47 4.96 -0.38
CA HIS A 147 0.59 4.23 0.87
C HIS A 147 1.68 4.81 1.78
N SER A 148 1.49 4.72 3.10
CA SER A 148 2.44 5.23 4.10
C SER A 148 3.81 4.54 4.02
N GLN A 149 3.84 3.25 3.67
CA GLN A 149 5.06 2.47 3.53
C GLN A 149 5.75 2.72 2.18
N ASP A 150 7.03 3.07 2.23
CA ASP A 150 7.84 3.38 1.05
C ASP A 150 7.98 2.19 0.09
N GLU A 151 8.04 0.96 0.60
CA GLU A 151 8.16 -0.25 -0.22
C GLU A 151 6.91 -0.51 -1.07
N VAL A 152 5.72 -0.49 -0.45
CA VAL A 152 4.42 -0.63 -1.13
C VAL A 152 4.25 0.49 -2.15
N ARG A 153 4.49 1.72 -1.69
CA ARG A 153 4.35 2.92 -2.53
C ARG A 153 5.27 2.89 -3.74
N GLY A 154 6.54 2.56 -3.54
CA GLY A 154 7.53 2.50 -4.61
C GLY A 154 7.19 1.45 -5.67
N LYS A 155 6.72 0.26 -5.26
CA LYS A 155 6.28 -0.79 -6.19
C LYS A 155 5.04 -0.37 -6.98
N ALA A 156 4.04 0.20 -6.31
CA ALA A 156 2.82 0.69 -6.96
C ALA A 156 3.10 1.86 -7.92
N VAL A 157 3.86 2.87 -7.51
CA VAL A 157 4.27 3.99 -8.38
C VAL A 157 5.01 3.48 -9.61
N ARG A 158 5.93 2.52 -9.44
CA ARG A 158 6.64 1.89 -10.56
C ARG A 158 5.68 1.16 -11.49
N LEU A 159 4.72 0.39 -10.98
CA LEU A 159 3.72 -0.29 -11.79
C LEU A 159 2.89 0.72 -12.59
N VAL A 160 2.45 1.80 -11.95
CA VAL A 160 1.64 2.84 -12.59
C VAL A 160 2.42 3.53 -13.70
N ALA A 161 3.58 4.11 -13.37
CA ALA A 161 4.37 4.89 -14.32
C ALA A 161 4.94 4.05 -15.47
N LYS A 162 5.30 2.79 -15.21
CA LYS A 162 5.94 1.93 -16.22
C LYS A 162 4.93 1.16 -17.08
N LYS A 163 3.76 0.80 -16.56
CA LYS A 163 2.82 -0.08 -17.27
C LYS A 163 1.44 0.54 -17.47
N LEU A 164 0.82 1.06 -16.41
CA LEU A 164 -0.57 1.57 -16.50
C LEU A 164 -0.66 2.88 -17.29
N TYR A 165 0.35 3.75 -17.15
CA TYR A 165 0.35 5.05 -17.83
C TYR A 165 0.44 4.94 -19.35
N ASP A 166 1.04 3.86 -19.86
CA ASP A 166 1.14 3.59 -21.30
C ASP A 166 -0.19 3.04 -21.87
N LEU A 167 -1.20 2.75 -21.01
CA LEU A 167 -2.55 2.36 -21.43
C LEU A 167 -3.41 3.59 -21.66
N THR A 168 -3.94 3.74 -22.87
CA THR A 168 -4.74 4.89 -23.30
C THR A 168 -5.98 5.14 -22.45
N TYR A 169 -6.63 4.09 -21.95
CA TYR A 169 -7.84 4.22 -21.12
C TYR A 169 -7.56 4.52 -19.64
N ALA A 170 -6.30 4.42 -19.20
CA ALA A 170 -5.92 4.58 -17.79
C ALA A 170 -5.11 5.87 -17.54
N SER A 171 -4.38 6.37 -18.54
CA SER A 171 -3.50 7.53 -18.42
C SER A 171 -4.21 8.76 -17.84
N GLU A 172 -5.38 9.13 -18.37
CA GLU A 172 -6.15 10.29 -17.89
C GLU A 172 -6.54 10.16 -16.41
N LYS A 173 -7.04 8.98 -16.00
CA LYS A 173 -7.43 8.72 -14.60
C LYS A 173 -6.23 8.75 -13.66
N VAL A 174 -5.09 8.24 -14.12
CA VAL A 174 -3.82 8.25 -13.39
C VAL A 174 -3.31 9.69 -13.20
N GLU A 175 -3.36 10.53 -14.24
CA GLU A 175 -2.99 11.95 -14.16
C GLU A 175 -3.90 12.71 -13.21
N GLN A 176 -5.22 12.51 -13.34
CA GLN A 176 -6.20 13.15 -12.49
C GLN A 176 -5.96 12.82 -11.01
N PHE A 177 -5.81 11.53 -10.68
CA PHE A 177 -5.52 11.10 -9.32
C PHE A 177 -4.21 11.68 -8.77
N ALA A 178 -3.14 11.68 -9.57
CA ALA A 178 -1.85 12.22 -9.15
C ALA A 178 -1.94 13.73 -8.90
N THR A 179 -2.69 14.46 -9.75
CA THR A 179 -2.92 15.90 -9.62
C THR A 179 -3.74 16.23 -8.39
N ASP A 180 -4.84 15.50 -8.16
CA ASP A 180 -5.69 15.69 -6.99
C ASP A 180 -4.94 15.41 -5.69
N SER A 181 -4.11 14.36 -5.67
CA SER A 181 -3.25 14.03 -4.54
C SER A 181 -2.23 15.14 -4.24
N LEU A 182 -1.61 15.71 -5.28
CA LEU A 182 -0.68 16.84 -5.15
C LEU A 182 -1.40 18.09 -4.62
N LEU A 183 -2.56 18.43 -5.18
CA LEU A 183 -3.35 19.60 -4.76
C LEU A 183 -3.87 19.46 -3.33
N ALA A 184 -4.26 18.25 -2.91
CA ALA A 184 -4.74 17.98 -1.55
C ALA A 184 -3.70 18.33 -0.48
N ILE A 185 -2.40 18.12 -0.75
CA ILE A 185 -1.33 18.54 0.18
C ILE A 185 -0.93 20.00 0.00
N ALA A 186 -1.00 20.56 -1.21
CA ALA A 186 -0.67 21.95 -1.45
C ALA A 186 -1.66 22.90 -0.78
N ASN A 187 -2.93 22.50 -0.70
CA ASN A 187 -3.99 23.31 -0.08
C ASN A 187 -4.09 23.14 1.45
N LYS A 188 -3.40 22.16 2.03
CA LYS A 188 -3.31 22.02 3.49
C LYS A 188 -2.41 23.14 4.05
N HIS A 189 -3.00 24.27 4.46
CA HIS A 189 -2.26 25.38 5.04
C HIS A 189 -1.43 24.93 6.27
N GLY A 190 -0.10 24.97 6.13
CA GLY A 190 0.83 24.82 7.25
C GLY A 190 1.13 26.19 7.83
N VAL A 191 0.89 26.38 9.14
CA VAL A 191 1.38 27.55 9.88
C VAL A 191 2.89 27.62 9.73
N SER A 192 3.36 28.76 9.24
CA SER A 192 4.77 29.08 9.12
C SER A 192 5.36 29.26 10.51
N THR A 193 6.08 28.26 11.02
CA THR A 193 7.08 28.50 12.07
C THR A 193 8.44 28.46 11.39
N ASP A 194 9.09 29.61 11.32
CA ASP A 194 10.46 29.76 10.86
C ASP A 194 11.40 28.96 11.76
N VAL A 195 11.87 27.81 11.26
CA VAL A 195 12.99 27.08 11.87
C VAL A 195 14.23 27.50 11.11
N ASN A 196 15.04 28.34 11.77
CA ASN A 196 16.39 28.68 11.35
C ASN A 196 17.20 27.40 11.10
N PHE A 197 17.50 27.11 9.84
CA PHE A 197 18.62 26.24 9.50
C PHE A 197 19.91 27.06 9.65
N THR A 198 20.52 27.02 10.82
CA THR A 198 21.94 27.39 10.95
C THR A 198 22.78 26.29 10.32
N THR A 199 23.23 26.54 9.09
CA THR A 199 24.35 25.85 8.47
C THR A 199 25.62 26.17 9.25
N SER A 200 26.13 25.23 10.05
CA SER A 200 27.48 25.33 10.59
C SER A 200 28.45 24.75 9.56
N LYS A 201 29.05 25.65 8.78
CA LYS A 201 30.25 25.35 7.99
C LYS A 201 31.46 25.33 8.91
N GLU A 202 32.24 24.28 8.72
CA GLU A 202 33.66 24.10 9.01
C GLU A 202 34.50 25.39 8.88
N SER A 203 35.30 25.67 9.91
CA SER A 203 36.49 26.52 9.78
C SER A 203 37.56 26.04 10.76
N THR A 204 38.66 25.58 10.17
CA THR A 204 39.97 25.36 10.77
C THR A 204 40.59 26.67 11.24
N SER A 205 41.17 26.68 12.45
CA SER A 205 42.39 27.43 12.77
C SER A 205 42.90 27.03 14.15
N GLU A 206 44.14 26.52 14.15
CA GLU A 206 44.99 26.20 15.27
C GLU A 206 45.35 27.45 16.09
N VAL A 207 45.62 27.30 17.39
CA VAL A 207 46.87 27.70 18.09
C VAL A 207 46.72 27.41 19.60
N GLU A 208 47.79 26.81 20.12
CA GLU A 208 48.07 26.35 21.47
C GLU A 208 47.98 27.44 22.57
N VAL A 209 47.84 27.02 23.84
CA VAL A 209 48.90 27.08 24.87
C VAL A 209 48.31 26.75 26.27
N SER A 210 48.74 25.59 26.77
CA SER A 210 49.36 25.33 28.09
C SER A 210 48.65 25.57 29.42
N ASN A 211 48.51 24.46 30.18
CA ASN A 211 48.99 24.20 31.57
C ASN A 211 47.98 23.30 32.32
N GLN A 212 48.31 22.02 32.60
CA GLN A 212 48.89 21.52 33.88
C GLN A 212 47.96 21.87 35.08
N GLU A 213 47.37 20.95 35.86
CA GLU A 213 47.96 19.80 36.54
C GLU A 213 46.87 18.89 37.19
N ALA A 214 47.25 17.61 37.35
CA ALA A 214 47.02 16.72 38.50
C ALA A 214 45.61 16.21 38.95
N SER A 215 45.54 14.86 38.96
CA SER A 215 45.19 13.98 40.10
C SER A 215 43.74 13.64 40.49
N VAL A 216 43.48 12.32 40.36
CA VAL A 216 42.98 11.35 41.37
C VAL A 216 41.49 11.38 41.80
N SER A 217 40.80 10.31 41.36
CA SER A 217 40.02 9.30 42.11
C SER A 217 38.81 9.67 43.00
N GLY A 218 37.78 8.80 42.93
CA GLY A 218 36.74 8.60 43.96
C GLY A 218 35.32 8.96 43.47
N SER A 219 34.48 8.04 42.97
CA SER A 219 33.68 6.99 43.66
C SER A 219 32.48 7.53 44.46
N GLN A 220 31.25 7.23 43.95
CA GLN A 220 29.96 6.98 44.64
C GLN A 220 29.34 8.20 45.38
N ILE A 221 28.03 8.46 45.53
CA ILE A 221 26.80 7.66 45.76
C ILE A 221 25.58 8.62 45.71
N SER A 222 24.39 8.02 45.58
CA SER A 222 22.97 8.40 45.81
C SER A 222 22.68 9.55 46.82
N ASP A 223 21.52 10.23 46.89
CA ASP A 223 20.14 9.70 46.99
C ASP A 223 19.07 10.84 47.05
N ALA A 224 17.82 10.44 46.78
CA ALA A 224 16.52 10.91 47.32
C ALA A 224 15.86 12.26 46.93
N GLY A 225 14.57 12.14 46.54
CA GLY A 225 13.60 13.19 46.14
C GLY A 225 13.00 14.01 47.30
N PRO A 226 11.71 14.49 47.28
CA PRO A 226 10.52 13.95 46.62
C PRO A 226 9.55 15.01 46.00
N SER A 227 8.40 14.56 45.46
CA SER A 227 7.05 15.05 45.84
C SER A 227 6.07 15.14 44.65
N ALA A 228 4.95 14.45 44.81
CA ALA A 228 3.82 14.38 43.89
C ALA A 228 2.61 15.12 44.46
N SER A 229 1.90 15.88 43.63
CA SER A 229 0.46 16.22 43.69
C SER A 229 0.19 17.16 42.49
N GLY A 230 -0.77 17.01 41.57
CA GLY A 230 -2.09 16.41 41.62
C GLY A 230 -3.17 17.51 41.59
N SER A 231 -3.63 18.01 40.42
CA SER A 231 -4.98 18.59 40.25
C SER A 231 -5.35 18.99 38.80
N THR A 232 -6.31 18.25 38.25
CA THR A 232 -7.49 18.63 37.43
C THR A 232 -7.51 19.72 36.34
N LYS A 233 -7.83 19.24 35.11
CA LYS A 233 -8.72 19.77 34.06
C LYS A 233 -8.76 21.29 33.80
N THR A 234 -8.31 21.69 32.61
CA THR A 234 -9.13 22.53 31.71
C THR A 234 -8.87 22.10 30.26
N SER A 235 -9.92 21.57 29.65
CA SER A 235 -10.01 21.26 28.22
C SER A 235 -10.09 22.57 27.46
N LEU A 236 -8.99 22.98 26.83
CA LEU A 236 -9.02 23.96 25.74
C LEU A 236 -8.84 23.19 24.43
N ILE A 237 -9.94 23.09 23.70
CA ILE A 237 -10.00 22.58 22.34
C ILE A 237 -9.26 23.60 21.46
N SER A 238 -7.95 23.43 21.31
CA SER A 238 -7.20 24.09 20.24
C SER A 238 -7.51 23.36 18.92
N PRO A 239 -7.79 24.08 17.81
CA PRO A 239 -7.84 23.44 16.50
C PRO A 239 -6.41 22.97 16.19
N LYS A 240 -6.16 21.67 16.35
CA LYS A 240 -4.94 21.00 15.86
C LYS A 240 -4.95 21.08 14.33
N GLN A 241 -4.58 22.22 13.77
CA GLN A 241 -4.17 22.32 12.38
C GLN A 241 -2.84 21.57 12.28
N SER A 242 -2.91 20.31 11.84
CA SER A 242 -1.74 19.44 11.75
C SER A 242 -0.78 20.01 10.70
N ALA A 243 0.41 20.41 11.12
CA ALA A 243 1.51 20.69 10.21
C ALA A 243 1.75 19.46 9.31
N ILE A 244 1.84 19.67 7.99
CA ILE A 244 2.13 18.58 7.04
C ILE A 244 3.56 18.08 7.32
N SER A 245 3.72 16.77 7.47
CA SER A 245 5.06 16.16 7.58
C SER A 245 5.70 15.99 6.19
N VAL A 246 7.03 15.93 6.16
CA VAL A 246 7.80 15.59 4.95
C VAL A 246 7.37 14.24 4.38
N SER A 247 7.11 13.25 5.23
CA SER A 247 6.66 11.91 4.82
C SER A 247 5.28 11.95 4.15
N GLU A 248 4.35 12.75 4.68
CA GLU A 248 3.02 12.96 4.10
C GLU A 248 3.13 13.64 2.73
N ALA A 249 3.95 14.69 2.62
CA ALA A 249 4.17 15.39 1.35
C ALA A 249 4.82 14.46 0.31
N LYS A 250 5.83 13.67 0.68
CA LYS A 250 6.48 12.68 -0.21
C LYS A 250 5.47 11.64 -0.69
N ARG A 251 4.62 11.13 0.20
CA ARG A 251 3.60 10.13 -0.11
C ARG A 251 2.65 10.60 -1.22
N HIS A 252 2.18 11.83 -1.12
CA HIS A 252 1.19 12.40 -2.05
C HIS A 252 1.79 12.98 -3.35
N THR A 253 3.11 13.17 -3.41
CA THR A 253 3.81 13.72 -4.58
C THR A 253 4.52 12.66 -5.41
N SER A 254 4.88 11.51 -4.82
CA SER A 254 5.71 10.47 -5.45
C SER A 254 5.20 10.04 -6.83
N LEU A 255 3.89 9.78 -6.96
CA LEU A 255 3.29 9.37 -8.23
C LEU A 255 3.37 10.48 -9.28
N PHE A 256 2.99 11.71 -8.92
CA PHE A 256 3.01 12.85 -9.83
C PHE A 256 4.41 13.07 -10.42
N PHE A 257 5.46 13.00 -9.60
CA PHE A 257 6.85 13.11 -10.07
C PHE A 257 7.24 11.99 -11.04
N ALA A 258 6.86 10.75 -10.74
CA ALA A 258 7.12 9.65 -11.65
C ALA A 258 6.47 9.89 -13.03
N LEU A 259 5.28 10.49 -13.08
CA LEU A 259 4.60 10.83 -14.32
C LEU A 259 5.25 12.00 -15.06
N CYS A 260 5.84 12.98 -14.37
CA CYS A 260 6.58 14.08 -15.02
C CYS A 260 7.72 13.58 -15.93
N THR A 261 8.33 12.43 -15.61
CA THR A 261 9.35 11.80 -16.47
C THR A 261 8.79 11.25 -17.78
N LYS A 262 7.50 10.90 -17.79
CA LYS A 262 6.79 10.38 -18.96
C LYS A 262 6.17 11.49 -19.79
N ARG A 263 5.65 12.52 -19.13
CA ARG A 263 4.95 13.64 -19.77
C ARG A 263 5.46 14.96 -19.21
N PRO A 264 6.47 15.59 -19.86
CA PRO A 264 7.06 16.83 -19.40
C PRO A 264 6.09 18.00 -19.25
N THR A 265 4.94 17.97 -19.94
CA THR A 265 3.91 19.02 -19.79
C THR A 265 3.34 19.09 -18.36
N LEU A 266 3.39 17.99 -17.60
CA LEU A 266 2.97 17.96 -16.19
C LEU A 266 3.90 18.80 -15.29
N LEU A 267 5.15 19.05 -15.70
CA LEU A 267 6.06 19.94 -14.97
C LEU A 267 5.51 21.37 -14.90
N ARG A 268 4.80 21.84 -15.92
CA ARG A 268 4.17 23.17 -15.88
C ARG A 268 3.14 23.27 -14.76
N GLN A 269 2.34 22.21 -14.57
CA GLN A 269 1.37 22.15 -13.48
C GLN A 269 2.09 22.10 -12.12
N LEU A 270 3.19 21.37 -12.02
CA LEU A 270 4.02 21.33 -10.81
C LEU A 270 4.50 22.73 -10.39
N PHE A 271 5.01 23.53 -11.33
CA PHE A 271 5.48 24.88 -11.04
C PHE A 271 4.35 25.81 -10.59
N ASN A 272 3.16 25.67 -11.17
CA ASN A 272 1.99 26.43 -10.74
C ASN A 272 1.60 26.08 -9.29
N VAL A 273 1.62 24.80 -8.92
CA VAL A 273 1.33 24.34 -7.56
C VAL A 273 2.43 24.76 -6.58
N TYR A 274 3.69 24.75 -7.02
CA TYR A 274 4.83 25.13 -6.18
C TYR A 274 4.68 26.53 -5.60
N GLY A 275 4.23 27.52 -6.39
CA GLY A 275 4.09 28.91 -5.94
C GLY A 275 3.20 29.07 -4.69
N GLY A 276 2.04 28.40 -4.69
CA GLY A 276 1.05 28.45 -3.61
C GLY A 276 1.25 27.43 -2.47
N SER A 277 2.24 26.53 -2.58
CA SER A 277 2.40 25.43 -1.62
C SER A 277 3.05 25.85 -0.28
N PRO A 278 2.76 25.13 0.84
CA PRO A 278 3.45 25.30 2.12
C PRO A 278 4.97 25.03 2.02
N LYS A 279 5.76 25.61 2.94
CA LYS A 279 7.24 25.47 2.96
C LYS A 279 7.71 24.01 2.90
N VAL A 280 7.09 23.12 3.68
CA VAL A 280 7.43 21.68 3.71
C VAL A 280 7.17 21.02 2.35
N VAL A 281 6.04 21.33 1.72
CA VAL A 281 5.71 20.81 0.39
C VAL A 281 6.73 21.33 -0.63
N LYS A 282 7.03 22.63 -0.63
CA LYS A 282 8.07 23.22 -1.49
C LYS A 282 9.42 22.52 -1.35
N GLN A 283 9.85 22.25 -0.11
CA GLN A 283 11.11 21.54 0.16
C GLN A 283 11.11 20.12 -0.41
N VAL A 284 10.00 19.38 -0.27
CA VAL A 284 9.88 18.03 -0.86
C VAL A 284 9.83 18.09 -2.39
N LEU A 285 9.13 19.07 -2.96
CA LEU A 285 9.10 19.26 -4.41
C LEU A 285 10.51 19.55 -4.95
N LEU A 286 11.32 20.35 -4.25
CA LEU A 286 12.72 20.61 -4.59
C LEU A 286 13.61 19.37 -4.46
N LEU A 287 13.49 18.62 -3.35
CA LEU A 287 14.27 17.41 -3.09
C LEU A 287 13.99 16.27 -4.06
N LEU A 288 12.82 16.25 -4.71
CA LEU A 288 12.47 15.25 -5.71
C LEU A 288 12.88 15.65 -7.14
N VAL A 289 13.31 16.90 -7.35
CA VAL A 289 13.81 17.41 -8.65
C VAL A 289 15.34 17.38 -8.73
N LEU A 290 16.02 17.53 -7.60
CA LEU A 290 17.49 17.43 -7.46
C LEU A 290 17.94 15.97 -7.28
#